data_AF-A0A5D0WU27-F1
#
_entry.id   AF-A0A5D0WU27-F1
#
_cell.length_a   1.000
_cell.length_b   1.000
_cell.length_c   1.000
_cell.angle_alpha   90.00
_cell.angle_beta   90.00
_cell.angle_gamma   90.00
#
_symmetry.space_group_name_H-M   'P 1'
#
loop_
_entity.id
_entity.type
_entity.pdbx_description
1 polymer ?
#
loop_
_entity_poly.entity_id
_entity_poly.type
_entity_poly.pdbx_seq_one_letter_code
_entity_poly.pdbx_strand_id
1 'polypeptide(L)'
;MGGVTLQIVRDWVIRFNDRGPDGLLDGKAPGKASILNDAQRRALVEAVERGPSPAIHGLVRWRLIDLAHGLYEEFAVSLDETSVSRELTKLGYAQLTARPRHHA
;
A
#
# COMPACT_ATOMS: atom_id res chain seq x y z
N MET A 1 16.25 -31.83 17.63
CA MET A 1 17.52 -31.10 17.48
C MET A 1 18.05 -31.37 16.08
N GLY A 2 17.98 -30.39 15.18
CA GLY A 2 18.41 -30.57 13.78
C GLY A 2 17.70 -29.59 12.84
N GLY A 3 17.86 -28.29 13.08
CA GLY A 3 17.14 -27.22 12.37
C GLY A 3 17.80 -26.73 11.09
N VAL A 4 18.76 -27.47 10.55
CA VAL A 4 19.52 -27.08 9.35
C VAL A 4 19.42 -28.18 8.32
N THR A 5 18.77 -27.88 7.20
CA THR A 5 18.68 -28.77 6.04
C THR A 5 19.83 -28.49 5.07
N LEU A 6 20.12 -29.44 4.17
CA LEU A 6 21.10 -29.22 3.09
C LEU A 6 20.74 -27.99 2.22
N GLN A 7 19.45 -27.66 2.10
CA GLN A 7 19.00 -26.47 1.39
C GLN A 7 19.41 -25.18 2.12
N ILE A 8 19.30 -25.13 3.45
CA ILE A 8 19.73 -23.98 4.25
C ILE A 8 21.24 -23.74 4.09
N VAL A 9 22.04 -24.82 4.12
CA VAL A 9 23.50 -24.71 3.90
C VAL A 9 23.80 -24.24 2.48
N ARG A 10 23.10 -24.76 1.47
CA ARG A 10 23.27 -24.32 0.07
C ARG A 10 22.95 -22.84 -0.09
N ASP A 11 21.84 -22.38 0.48
CA ASP A 11 21.42 -20.97 0.39
C ASP A 11 22.43 -20.06 1.08
N TRP A 12 23.01 -20.47 2.22
CA TRP A 12 24.11 -19.76 2.87
C TRP A 12 25.37 -19.69 2.02
N VAL A 13 25.80 -20.80 1.39
CA VAL A 13 26.98 -20.81 0.50
C VAL A 13 26.77 -19.89 -0.70
N ILE A 14 25.59 -19.91 -1.31
CA ILE A 14 25.26 -19.03 -2.43
C ILE A 14 25.31 -17.56 -1.99
N ARG A 15 24.68 -17.20 -0.87
CA ARG A 15 24.72 -15.83 -0.33
C ARG A 15 26.14 -15.38 0.04
N PHE A 16 26.93 -16.27 0.64
CA PHE A 16 28.32 -15.99 1.01
C PHE A 16 29.21 -15.77 -0.22
N ASN A 17 29.07 -16.58 -1.27
CA ASN A 17 29.87 -16.43 -2.48
C ASN A 17 29.58 -15.11 -3.21
N ASP A 18 28.36 -14.59 -3.10
CA ASP A 18 27.92 -13.35 -3.72
C ASP A 18 28.32 -12.10 -2.90
N ARG A 19 28.17 -12.15 -1.57
CA ARG A 19 28.27 -10.98 -0.67
C ARG A 19 29.31 -11.11 0.45
N GLY A 20 30.10 -12.18 0.46
CA GLY A 20 31.04 -12.47 1.53
C GLY A 20 30.35 -12.76 2.88
N PRO A 21 31.03 -12.52 4.02
CA PRO A 21 30.47 -12.71 5.36
C PRO A 21 29.13 -11.99 5.59
N ASP A 22 28.93 -10.82 4.97
CA ASP A 22 27.68 -10.06 5.07
C ASP A 22 26.47 -10.80 4.48
N GLY A 23 26.70 -11.72 3.53
CA GLY A 23 25.65 -12.58 2.95
C GLY A 23 25.03 -13.57 3.95
N LEU A 24 25.73 -13.88 5.05
CA LEU A 24 25.24 -14.77 6.10
C LEU A 24 24.34 -14.05 7.11
N LEU A 25 24.33 -12.72 7.11
CA LEU A 25 23.39 -11.94 7.91
C LEU A 25 22.00 -12.12 7.31
N ASP A 26 21.05 -12.56 8.13
CA ASP A 26 19.64 -12.56 7.72
C ASP A 26 19.16 -11.11 7.65
N GLY A 27 18.97 -10.63 6.43
CA GLY A 27 18.34 -9.34 6.19
C GLY A 27 16.86 -9.38 6.55
N LYS A 28 16.31 -8.26 7.02
CA LYS A 28 14.87 -8.11 7.17
C LYS A 28 14.23 -8.31 5.79
N ALA A 29 13.39 -9.34 5.65
CA ALA A 29 12.64 -9.56 4.42
C ALA A 29 11.90 -8.28 4.03
N PRO A 30 11.79 -7.94 2.73
CA PRO A 30 11.22 -6.67 2.23
C PRO A 30 9.74 -6.47 2.58
N GLY A 31 9.13 -7.40 3.31
CA GLY A 31 7.71 -7.39 3.67
C GLY A 31 6.84 -7.86 2.50
N LYS A 32 5.52 -7.84 2.74
CA LYS A 32 4.54 -8.12 1.69
C LYS A 32 4.59 -7.00 0.65
N ALA A 33 4.66 -7.36 -0.63
CA ALA A 33 4.54 -6.40 -1.72
C ALA A 33 3.24 -5.58 -1.58
N SER A 34 3.28 -4.28 -1.93
CA SER A 34 2.07 -3.47 -1.97
C SER A 34 1.07 -4.08 -2.97
N ILE A 35 -0.21 -4.02 -2.62
CA ILE A 35 -1.28 -4.55 -3.47
C ILE A 35 -1.47 -3.66 -4.71
N LEU A 36 -1.19 -2.36 -4.60
CA LEU A 36 -1.25 -1.42 -5.71
C LEU A 36 0.09 -1.36 -6.44
N ASN A 37 0.04 -1.53 -7.76
CA ASN A 37 1.17 -1.21 -8.63
C ASN A 37 1.25 0.32 -8.88
N ASP A 38 2.31 0.76 -9.54
CA ASP A 38 2.57 2.20 -9.76
C ASP A 38 1.56 2.87 -10.70
N ALA A 39 0.92 2.14 -11.61
CA ALA A 39 -0.12 2.68 -12.47
C ALA A 39 -1.40 2.94 -11.66
N GLN A 40 -1.83 1.96 -10.86
CA GLN A 40 -3.00 2.08 -9.98
C GLN A 40 -2.78 3.16 -8.92
N ARG A 41 -1.56 3.28 -8.39
CA ARG A 41 -1.17 4.34 -7.45
C ARG A 41 -1.31 5.72 -8.08
N ARG A 42 -0.87 5.90 -9.32
CA ARG A 42 -1.04 7.17 -10.06
C ARG A 42 -2.50 7.50 -10.30
N ALA A 43 -3.30 6.52 -10.72
CA ALA A 43 -4.75 6.70 -10.90
C ALA A 43 -5.44 7.11 -9.59
N LEU A 44 -5.08 6.49 -8.46
CA LEU A 44 -5.58 6.87 -7.14
C LEU A 44 -5.25 8.33 -6.80
N VAL A 45 -4.01 8.76 -7.06
CA VAL A 45 -3.57 10.16 -6.86
C VAL A 45 -4.40 11.11 -7.73
N GLU A 46 -4.52 10.82 -9.02
CA GLU A 46 -5.31 11.65 -9.94
C GLU A 46 -6.78 11.76 -9.53
N ALA A 47 -7.38 10.66 -9.07
CA ALA A 47 -8.76 10.66 -8.57
C ALA A 47 -8.92 11.54 -7.32
N VAL A 48 -7.97 11.45 -6.38
CA VAL A 48 -7.97 12.27 -5.17
C VAL A 48 -7.82 13.75 -5.49
N GLU A 49 -6.84 14.11 -6.33
CA GLU A 49 -6.58 15.51 -6.73
C GLU A 49 -7.72 16.11 -7.53
N ARG A 50 -8.34 15.33 -8.43
CA ARG A 50 -9.50 15.77 -9.21
C ARG A 50 -10.72 16.02 -8.32
N GLY A 51 -10.82 15.30 -7.20
CA GLY A 51 -12.00 15.28 -6.36
C GLY A 51 -13.21 14.60 -7.03
N PRO A 52 -14.29 14.33 -6.29
CA PRO A 52 -15.49 13.74 -6.88
C PRO A 52 -16.23 14.79 -7.69
N SER A 53 -16.61 14.44 -8.92
CA SER A 53 -17.66 15.16 -9.67
C SER A 53 -19.03 14.90 -9.02
N PRO A 54 -19.76 15.93 -8.54
CA PRO A 54 -21.08 15.72 -7.93
C PRO A 54 -22.11 15.14 -8.91
N ALA A 55 -22.02 15.49 -10.20
CA ALA A 55 -22.96 15.03 -11.22
C ALA A 55 -22.81 13.53 -11.55
N ILE A 56 -21.61 12.98 -11.37
CA ILE A 56 -21.30 11.58 -11.70
C ILE A 56 -21.36 10.72 -10.44
N HIS A 57 -20.71 11.17 -9.36
CA HIS A 57 -20.51 10.37 -8.16
C HIS A 57 -21.56 10.67 -7.07
N GLY A 58 -22.32 11.77 -7.17
CA GLY A 58 -23.30 12.15 -6.15
C GLY A 58 -22.69 12.60 -4.81
N LEU A 59 -21.38 12.82 -4.76
CA LEU A 59 -20.61 13.11 -3.55
C LEU A 59 -19.85 14.42 -3.69
N VAL A 60 -19.75 15.17 -2.58
CA VAL A 60 -19.00 16.45 -2.51
C VAL A 60 -17.56 16.24 -2.05
N ARG A 61 -17.26 15.11 -1.42
CA ARG A 61 -15.92 14.70 -0.99
C ARG A 61 -15.75 13.20 -1.16
N TRP A 62 -14.54 12.77 -1.49
CA TRP A 62 -14.21 11.35 -1.48
C TRP A 62 -14.25 10.81 -0.04
N ARG A 63 -14.89 9.66 0.16
CA ARG A 63 -14.67 8.80 1.32
C ARG A 63 -13.74 7.67 0.91
N LEU A 64 -13.07 7.05 1.88
CA LEU A 64 -12.15 5.93 1.61
C LEU A 64 -12.86 4.77 0.91
N ILE A 65 -14.11 4.48 1.29
CA ILE A 65 -14.92 3.45 0.64
C ILE A 65 -15.18 3.74 -0.84
N ASP A 66 -15.32 5.02 -1.23
CA ASP A 66 -15.56 5.40 -2.63
C ASP A 66 -14.30 5.19 -3.46
N LEU A 67 -13.13 5.53 -2.91
CA LEU A 67 -11.84 5.28 -3.56
C LEU A 67 -11.52 3.79 -3.68
N ALA A 68 -11.86 3.00 -2.64
CA ALA A 68 -11.75 1.54 -2.69
C ALA A 68 -12.66 0.96 -3.78
N HIS A 69 -13.87 1.48 -3.92
CA HIS A 69 -14.81 1.07 -4.96
C HIS A 69 -14.27 1.39 -6.35
N GLY A 70 -13.75 2.60 -6.58
CA GLY A 70 -13.15 2.99 -7.87
C GLY A 70 -11.96 2.11 -8.26
N LEU A 71 -11.10 1.73 -7.30
CA LEU A 71 -10.00 0.80 -7.54
C LEU A 71 -10.49 -0.60 -7.96
N TYR A 72 -11.64 -1.03 -7.44
CA TYR A 72 -12.24 -2.28 -7.86
C TYR A 72 -12.89 -2.17 -9.24
N GLU A 73 -13.66 -1.13 -9.52
CA GLU A 73 -14.32 -0.95 -10.82
C GLU A 73 -13.32 -0.81 -11.97
N GLU A 74 -12.25 -0.05 -11.78
CA GLU A 74 -11.29 0.24 -12.84
C GLU A 74 -10.22 -0.87 -12.99
N PHE A 75 -9.79 -1.48 -11.88
CA PHE A 75 -8.63 -2.39 -11.87
C PHE A 75 -8.90 -3.79 -11.29
N ALA A 76 -10.13 -4.09 -10.86
CA ALA A 76 -10.49 -5.31 -10.12
C ALA A 76 -9.65 -5.54 -8.86
N VAL A 77 -9.12 -4.46 -8.26
CA VAL A 77 -8.31 -4.53 -7.04
C VAL A 77 -9.21 -4.32 -5.83
N SER A 78 -9.37 -5.35 -5.02
CA SER A 78 -10.12 -5.27 -3.76
C SER A 78 -9.22 -4.83 -2.61
N LEU A 79 -9.54 -3.68 -2.02
CA LEU A 79 -8.90 -3.15 -0.81
C LEU A 79 -9.96 -2.73 0.19
N ASP A 80 -9.66 -2.91 1.48
CA ASP A 80 -10.44 -2.31 2.55
C ASP A 80 -10.05 -0.83 2.75
N GLU A 81 -10.91 -0.06 3.42
CA GLU A 81 -10.69 1.38 3.68
C GLU A 81 -9.38 1.68 4.43
N THR A 82 -8.94 0.78 5.32
CA THR A 82 -7.67 0.93 6.06
C THR A 82 -6.49 0.81 5.12
N SER A 83 -6.54 -0.13 4.18
CA SER A 83 -5.50 -0.30 3.17
C SER A 83 -5.41 0.93 2.26
N VAL A 84 -6.55 1.47 1.82
CA VAL A 84 -6.58 2.73 1.05
C VAL A 84 -6.02 3.89 1.87
N SER A 85 -6.42 4.04 3.13
CA SER A 85 -5.91 5.07 4.03
C SER A 85 -4.38 5.00 4.19
N ARG A 86 -3.82 3.80 4.35
CA ARG A 86 -2.37 3.61 4.43
C ARG A 86 -1.66 3.98 3.13
N GLU A 87 -2.22 3.64 1.98
CA GLU A 87 -1.64 4.02 0.69
C GLU A 87 -1.65 5.54 0.49
N LEU A 88 -2.75 6.21 0.85
CA LEU A 88 -2.83 7.68 0.84
C LEU A 88 -1.85 8.33 1.81
N THR A 89 -1.69 7.78 3.02
CA THR A 89 -0.72 8.27 4.00
C THR A 89 0.72 8.17 3.49
N LYS A 90 1.09 7.04 2.86
CA LYS A 90 2.42 6.87 2.23
C LYS A 90 2.67 7.87 1.11
N LEU A 91 1.61 8.29 0.42
CA LEU A 91 1.64 9.30 -0.62
C LEU A 91 1.64 10.75 -0.08
N GLY A 92 1.57 10.94 1.24
CA GLY A 92 1.60 12.25 1.89
C GLY A 92 0.23 12.90 2.11
N TYR A 93 -0.86 12.20 1.80
CA TYR A 93 -2.22 12.71 2.06
C TYR A 93 -2.64 12.48 3.50
N ALA A 94 -3.45 13.41 4.02
CA ALA A 94 -4.05 13.33 5.34
C ALA A 94 -5.57 13.39 5.25
N GLN A 95 -6.26 12.73 6.18
CA GLN A 95 -7.72 12.77 6.26
C GLN A 95 -8.18 14.20 6.58
N LEU A 96 -9.03 14.75 5.73
CA LEU A 96 -9.61 16.08 5.95
C LEU A 96 -10.79 15.96 6.91
N THR A 97 -10.56 16.29 8.18
CA THR A 97 -11.63 16.40 9.18
C THR A 97 -12.15 17.83 9.23
N ALA A 98 -13.47 18.01 9.19
CA ALA A 98 -14.06 19.31 9.48
C ALA A 98 -13.80 19.63 10.95
N ARG A 99 -13.37 20.86 11.27
CA ARG A 99 -13.29 21.28 12.68
C ARG A 99 -14.72 21.29 13.27
N PRO A 100 -14.94 20.71 14.47
CA PRO A 100 -16.23 20.81 15.14
C PRO A 100 -16.62 22.29 15.32
N ARG A 101 -17.79 22.69 14.81
CA ARG A 101 -18.34 24.01 15.12
C ARG A 101 -18.94 23.92 16.52
N HIS A 102 -18.39 24.69 17.45
CA HIS A 102 -19.06 24.94 18.73
C HIS A 102 -20.32 25.76 18.44
N HIS A 103 -21.48 25.15 18.67
CA HIS A 103 -22.73 25.89 18.80
C HIS A 103 -22.72 26.48 20.21
N ALA A 104 -22.60 27.81 20.29
CA ALA A 104 -22.80 28.57 21.52
C ALA A 104 -24.29 28.73 21.81
#